data_AF-A0A812VCA5-F1
#
_entry.id   AF-A0A812VCA5-F1
#
_cell.length_a   1.000
_cell.length_b   1.000
_cell.length_c   1.000
_cell.angle_alpha   90.00
_cell.angle_beta   90.00
_cell.angle_gamma   90.00
#
_symmetry.space_group_name_H-M   'P 1'
#
loop_
_entity.id
_entity.type
_entity.pdbx_description
1 polymer ?
#
loop_
_entity_poly.entity_id
_entity_poly.type
_entity_poly.pdbx_seq_one_letter_code
_entity_poly.pdbx_strand_id
1 'polypeptide(L)'
;MALTKELDLVQTISLDGHQSVREQRDLLWLFWRYLLQLSQGEVRLMDTCKSSAPEVLPAAVPANAPSLSSWLSLDPGPFSNWGLPSPDRAWLLAASWPPWFTLPLWSWLQGSCWSQYCYKSRTPHGTSYIELLLDFVFTAGICPPASLEAAGQMPEAPEDLTEPVAVRQMINCFVQAVRQLERLSRHKVWPLRRKKVFALRALGFEEPRIGVESRLQLSRPMELGSMLLRTLHEGSAQAIVDFVRGLGKKPHPDISLQKTWQRQTASDRAKIGRMLTK
;
A
#
# COMPACT_ATOMS: atom_id res chain seq x y z
N MET A 1 39.51 -39.73 31.82
CA MET A 1 38.10 -40.06 32.11
C MET A 1 37.18 -38.85 32.26
N ALA A 2 37.67 -37.63 32.53
CA ALA A 2 36.80 -36.42 32.57
C ALA A 2 36.38 -35.96 31.15
N LEU A 3 37.33 -35.91 30.21
CA LEU A 3 37.10 -35.47 28.82
C LEU A 3 36.09 -36.33 28.05
N THR A 4 36.01 -37.64 28.33
CA THR A 4 35.02 -38.53 27.72
C THR A 4 33.61 -38.22 28.18
N LYS A 5 33.42 -37.85 29.45
CA LYS A 5 32.11 -37.47 29.99
C LYS A 5 31.62 -36.12 29.45
N GLU A 6 32.53 -35.19 29.22
CA GLU A 6 32.20 -33.90 28.60
C GLU A 6 31.82 -34.08 27.12
N LEU A 7 32.50 -34.98 26.40
CA LEU A 7 32.18 -35.28 25.01
C LEU A 7 30.79 -35.95 24.89
N ASP A 8 30.48 -36.89 25.78
CA ASP A 8 29.16 -37.55 25.84
C ASP A 8 28.04 -36.54 26.15
N LEU A 9 28.29 -35.57 27.04
CA LEU A 9 27.35 -34.50 27.37
C LEU A 9 27.08 -33.58 26.17
N VAL A 10 28.12 -33.19 25.44
CA VAL A 10 27.97 -32.36 24.23
C VAL A 10 27.21 -33.11 23.14
N GLN A 11 27.44 -34.41 22.99
CA GLN A 11 26.69 -35.23 22.04
C GLN A 11 25.21 -35.35 22.42
N THR A 12 24.90 -35.51 23.71
CA THR A 12 23.49 -35.54 24.18
C THR A 12 22.80 -34.19 23.95
N ILE A 13 23.44 -33.07 24.31
CA ILE A 13 22.90 -31.73 24.06
C ILE A 13 22.67 -31.48 22.55
N SER A 14 23.59 -31.93 21.70
CA SER A 14 23.45 -31.79 20.25
C SER A 14 22.31 -32.64 19.69
N LEU A 15 22.11 -33.85 20.20
CA LEU A 15 21.01 -34.73 19.80
C LEU A 15 19.66 -34.16 20.26
N ASP A 16 19.58 -33.67 21.49
CA ASP A 16 18.38 -33.02 22.04
C ASP A 16 18.04 -31.75 21.25
N GLY A 17 19.05 -30.97 20.87
CA GLY A 17 18.87 -29.80 20.00
C GLY A 17 18.34 -30.17 18.62
N HIS A 18 18.88 -31.22 17.99
CA HIS A 18 18.39 -31.70 16.70
C HIS A 18 16.96 -32.25 16.78
N GLN A 19 16.62 -32.92 17.87
CA GLN A 19 15.26 -33.41 18.11
C GLN A 19 14.28 -32.24 18.29
N SER A 20 14.63 -31.24 19.10
CA SER A 20 13.82 -30.04 19.31
C SER A 20 13.55 -29.27 18.00
N VAL A 21 14.56 -29.14 17.12
CA VAL A 21 14.39 -28.49 15.81
C VAL A 21 13.44 -29.28 14.90
N ARG A 22 13.49 -30.62 14.94
CA ARG A 22 12.54 -31.46 14.19
C ARG A 22 11.12 -31.31 14.71
N GLU A 23 10.95 -31.35 16.03
CA GLU A 23 9.64 -31.14 16.68
C GLU A 23 9.06 -29.77 16.36
N GLN A 24 9.86 -28.70 16.39
CA GLN A 24 9.43 -27.37 16.00
C GLN A 24 8.99 -27.30 14.53
N ARG A 25 9.73 -27.95 13.62
CA ARG A 25 9.37 -28.01 12.20
C ARG A 25 8.04 -28.75 11.99
N ASP A 26 7.84 -29.85 12.71
CA ASP A 26 6.63 -30.67 12.58
C ASP A 26 5.41 -29.94 13.17
N LEU A 27 5.57 -29.24 14.30
CA LEU A 27 4.55 -28.35 14.87
C LEU A 27 4.23 -27.18 13.94
N LEU A 28 5.23 -26.56 13.32
CA LEU A 28 5.03 -25.48 12.35
C LEU A 28 4.24 -25.99 11.13
N TRP A 29 4.56 -27.19 10.64
CA TRP A 29 3.84 -27.81 9.54
C TRP A 29 2.37 -28.09 9.89
N LEU A 30 2.11 -28.61 11.10
CA LEU A 30 0.74 -28.81 11.60
C LEU A 30 -0.02 -27.48 11.72
N PHE A 31 0.63 -26.43 12.22
CA PHE A 31 0.05 -25.09 12.32
C PHE A 31 -0.31 -24.52 10.95
N TRP A 32 0.59 -24.60 9.97
CA TRP A 32 0.31 -24.16 8.60
C TRP A 32 -0.83 -24.94 7.95
N ARG A 33 -0.86 -26.26 8.15
CA ARG A 33 -1.96 -27.11 7.65
C ARG A 33 -3.28 -26.74 8.31
N TYR A 34 -3.29 -26.45 9.61
CA TYR A 34 -4.47 -25.99 10.32
C TYR A 34 -4.96 -24.64 9.77
N LEU A 35 -4.07 -23.66 9.57
CA LEU A 35 -4.43 -22.37 8.96
C LEU A 35 -5.02 -22.54 7.55
N LEU A 36 -4.47 -23.46 6.74
CA LEU A 36 -4.99 -23.76 5.41
C LEU A 36 -6.39 -24.39 5.47
N GLN A 37 -6.64 -25.30 6.42
CA GLN A 37 -7.97 -25.88 6.61
C GLN A 37 -8.97 -24.83 7.10
N LEU A 38 -8.53 -23.91 7.97
CA LEU A 38 -9.36 -22.85 8.50
C LEU A 38 -9.76 -21.85 7.39
N SER A 39 -8.83 -21.47 6.51
CA SER A 39 -9.14 -20.61 5.37
C SER A 39 -10.08 -21.28 4.36
N GLN A 40 -9.91 -22.58 4.10
CA GLN A 40 -10.86 -23.34 3.28
C GLN A 40 -12.26 -23.41 3.91
N GLY A 41 -12.35 -23.55 5.23
CA GLY A 41 -13.60 -23.52 5.98
C GLY A 41 -14.29 -22.15 5.89
N GLU A 42 -13.53 -21.07 6.04
CA GLU A 42 -14.03 -19.70 5.92
C GLU A 42 -14.59 -19.42 4.52
N VAL A 43 -13.90 -19.84 3.45
CA VAL A 43 -14.39 -19.71 2.07
C VAL A 43 -15.71 -20.45 1.86
N ARG A 44 -15.84 -21.69 2.38
CA ARG A 44 -17.09 -22.45 2.27
C ARG A 44 -18.25 -21.76 3.00
N LEU A 45 -18.00 -21.21 4.19
CA LEU A 45 -19.01 -20.48 4.95
C LEU A 45 -19.41 -19.18 4.26
N MET A 46 -18.44 -18.44 3.74
CA MET A 46 -18.66 -17.25 2.90
C MET A 46 -19.55 -17.55 1.70
N ASP A 47 -19.32 -18.66 1.00
CA ASP A 47 -20.12 -19.04 -0.17
C ASP A 47 -21.52 -19.55 0.20
N THR A 48 -21.66 -20.16 1.38
CA THR A 48 -22.97 -20.57 1.91
C THR A 48 -23.81 -19.35 2.31
N CYS A 49 -23.22 -18.35 2.97
CA CYS A 49 -23.89 -17.10 3.35
C CYS A 49 -24.32 -16.26 2.14
N LYS A 50 -23.58 -16.31 1.03
CA LYS A 50 -23.98 -15.66 -0.23
C LYS A 50 -25.19 -16.34 -0.88
N SER A 51 -25.43 -17.61 -0.58
CA SER A 51 -26.53 -18.41 -1.16
C SER A 51 -27.86 -18.25 -0.40
N SER A 52 -27.85 -17.68 0.80
CA SER A 52 -29.05 -17.37 1.58
C SER A 52 -29.41 -15.88 1.50
N ALA A 53 -29.99 -15.46 0.38
CA ALA A 53 -30.60 -14.13 0.29
C ALA A 53 -31.98 -14.13 0.98
N PRO A 54 -32.29 -13.18 1.88
CA PRO A 54 -33.64 -12.98 2.36
C PRO A 54 -34.52 -12.24 1.35
N GLU A 55 -35.79 -12.62 1.42
CA GLU A 55 -36.95 -12.25 0.60
C GLU A 55 -37.28 -10.74 0.61
N VAL A 56 -37.85 -10.29 -0.51
CA VAL A 56 -38.05 -8.93 -1.04
C VAL A 56 -39.07 -8.08 -0.25
N LEU A 57 -38.96 -6.73 -0.29
CA LEU A 57 -40.05 -5.73 -0.50
C LEU A 57 -39.47 -4.28 -0.62
N PRO A 58 -40.18 -3.25 -1.18
CA PRO A 58 -39.81 -2.69 -2.50
C PRO A 58 -39.45 -1.17 -2.56
N ALA A 59 -38.82 -0.83 -3.71
CA ALA A 59 -38.79 0.41 -4.49
C ALA A 59 -38.24 1.73 -3.91
N ALA A 60 -37.03 2.12 -4.37
CA ALA A 60 -36.82 3.35 -5.17
C ALA A 60 -35.36 3.43 -5.70
N VAL A 61 -35.23 3.79 -6.99
CA VAL A 61 -34.00 4.15 -7.75
C VAL A 61 -33.20 2.95 -8.29
N PRO A 62 -32.86 2.90 -9.60
CA PRO A 62 -32.51 1.66 -10.28
C PRO A 62 -31.22 1.07 -9.71
N ALA A 63 -31.29 -0.25 -9.45
CA ALA A 63 -30.14 -1.11 -9.25
C ALA A 63 -29.32 -1.14 -10.54
N ASN A 64 -28.52 -0.11 -10.79
CA ASN A 64 -27.41 -0.24 -11.72
C ASN A 64 -26.49 -1.30 -11.13
N ALA A 65 -26.32 -2.41 -11.84
CA ALA A 65 -25.30 -3.40 -11.52
C ALA A 65 -23.97 -2.67 -11.25
N PRO A 66 -23.15 -3.17 -10.29
CA PRO A 66 -21.85 -2.59 -10.02
C PRO A 66 -21.10 -2.44 -11.34
N SER A 67 -20.77 -1.21 -11.69
CA SER A 67 -20.29 -0.86 -13.02
C SER A 67 -19.22 0.20 -12.89
N LEU A 68 -18.20 0.05 -13.72
CA LEU A 68 -17.09 1.00 -13.80
C LEU A 68 -17.60 2.42 -14.07
N SER A 69 -18.62 2.58 -14.91
CA SER A 69 -19.28 3.86 -15.19
C SER A 69 -19.90 4.50 -13.95
N SER A 70 -20.53 3.71 -13.07
CA SER A 70 -21.09 4.21 -11.82
C SER A 70 -20.00 4.70 -10.87
N TRP A 71 -18.86 4.00 -10.81
CA TRP A 71 -17.72 4.45 -10.01
C TRP A 71 -17.11 5.75 -10.55
N LEU A 72 -16.99 5.89 -11.87
CA LEU A 72 -16.51 7.13 -12.51
C LEU A 72 -17.44 8.32 -12.31
N SER A 73 -18.75 8.08 -12.20
CA SER A 73 -19.71 9.15 -11.90
C SER A 73 -19.54 9.75 -10.49
N LEU A 74 -18.76 9.09 -9.61
CA LEU A 74 -18.46 9.59 -8.27
C LEU A 74 -17.43 10.74 -8.26
N ASP A 75 -16.93 11.17 -9.41
CA ASP A 75 -15.94 12.25 -9.55
C ASP A 75 -16.62 13.54 -10.07
N PRO A 76 -17.48 14.20 -9.28
CA PRO A 76 -18.41 15.22 -9.80
C PRO A 76 -17.74 16.54 -10.20
N GLY A 77 -16.47 16.76 -9.84
CA GLY A 77 -15.82 18.07 -9.94
C GLY A 77 -16.56 19.19 -9.17
N PRO A 78 -16.11 20.45 -9.26
CA PRO A 78 -14.84 20.90 -9.83
C PRO A 78 -13.63 20.43 -8.99
N PHE A 79 -12.46 20.37 -9.61
CA PHE A 79 -11.22 19.92 -8.97
C PHE A 79 -10.24 21.08 -8.77
N SER A 80 -9.47 21.01 -7.68
CA SER A 80 -8.45 22.00 -7.36
C SER A 80 -7.20 21.34 -6.84
N ASN A 81 -6.07 21.86 -7.28
CA ASN A 81 -4.77 21.56 -6.72
C ASN A 81 -4.56 22.42 -5.45
N TRP A 82 -3.70 21.95 -4.54
CA TRP A 82 -3.28 22.68 -3.34
C TRP A 82 -2.05 23.57 -3.55
N GLY A 83 -1.48 23.58 -4.76
CA GLY A 83 -0.37 24.45 -5.12
C GLY A 83 0.89 24.12 -4.31
N LEU A 84 1.21 22.82 -4.18
CA LEU A 84 2.40 22.41 -3.44
C LEU A 84 3.67 22.97 -4.09
N PRO A 85 4.66 23.41 -3.29
CA PRO A 85 5.92 23.91 -3.82
C PRO A 85 6.74 22.79 -4.44
N SER A 86 7.77 23.17 -5.22
CA SER A 86 8.82 22.24 -5.63
C SER A 86 9.48 21.60 -4.41
N PRO A 87 9.87 20.32 -4.48
CA PRO A 87 10.42 19.63 -3.31
C PRO A 87 11.76 20.24 -2.90
N ASP A 88 11.88 20.63 -1.62
CA ASP A 88 13.15 21.06 -1.06
C ASP A 88 14.07 19.84 -0.87
N ARG A 89 15.31 19.98 -1.35
CA ARG A 89 16.39 19.00 -1.18
C ARG A 89 16.56 18.61 0.29
N ALA A 90 16.41 19.55 1.22
CA ALA A 90 16.58 19.28 2.64
C ALA A 90 15.54 18.28 3.17
N TRP A 91 14.28 18.40 2.73
CA TRP A 91 13.21 17.49 3.15
C TRP A 91 13.42 16.08 2.60
N LEU A 92 13.85 15.98 1.34
CA LEU A 92 14.14 14.72 0.69
C LEU A 92 15.32 13.98 1.34
N LEU A 93 16.36 14.72 1.75
CA LEU A 93 17.47 14.15 2.51
C LEU A 93 17.08 13.76 3.93
N ALA A 94 16.17 14.49 4.57
CA ALA A 94 15.64 14.17 5.89
C ALA A 94 14.67 12.99 5.90
N ALA A 95 14.09 12.62 4.74
CA ALA A 95 13.14 11.54 4.63
C ALA A 95 13.80 10.18 4.94
N SER A 96 13.08 9.33 5.65
CA SER A 96 13.53 7.95 5.92
C SER A 96 13.43 7.07 4.67
N TRP A 97 12.59 7.47 3.71
CA TRP A 97 12.43 6.81 2.42
C TRP A 97 13.43 7.33 1.38
N PRO A 98 13.87 6.48 0.43
CA PRO A 98 14.86 6.87 -0.55
C PRO A 98 14.33 7.88 -1.59
N PRO A 99 15.18 8.76 -2.13
CA PRO A 99 14.85 9.71 -3.18
C PRO A 99 14.16 9.12 -4.41
N TRP A 100 14.53 7.91 -4.86
CA TRP A 100 13.85 7.26 -5.99
C TRP A 100 12.35 7.03 -5.72
N PHE A 101 11.91 6.97 -4.46
CA PHE A 101 10.51 6.86 -4.08
C PHE A 101 9.89 8.21 -3.70
N THR A 102 10.60 9.03 -2.92
CA THR A 102 10.06 10.29 -2.38
C THR A 102 9.92 11.39 -3.43
N LEU A 103 10.81 11.47 -4.41
CA LEU A 103 10.71 12.46 -5.50
C LEU A 103 9.47 12.22 -6.38
N PRO A 104 9.25 11.00 -6.93
CA PRO A 104 8.06 10.72 -7.72
C PRO A 104 6.78 10.84 -6.90
N LEU A 105 6.82 10.45 -5.62
CA LEU A 105 5.69 10.62 -4.70
C LEU A 105 5.33 12.10 -4.51
N TRP A 106 6.31 12.97 -4.31
CA TRP A 106 6.08 14.41 -4.20
C TRP A 106 5.56 15.01 -5.51
N SER A 107 6.14 14.62 -6.65
CA SER A 107 5.67 15.06 -7.97
C SER A 107 4.22 14.66 -8.23
N TRP A 108 3.83 13.43 -7.86
CA TRP A 108 2.44 12.98 -7.93
C TRP A 108 1.52 13.78 -7.00
N LEU A 109 1.92 14.01 -5.74
CA LEU A 109 1.16 14.85 -4.80
C LEU A 109 0.97 16.27 -5.33
N GLN A 110 2.02 16.84 -5.93
CA GLN A 110 1.97 18.18 -6.54
C GLN A 110 1.05 18.22 -7.76
N GLY A 111 0.96 17.14 -8.54
CA GLY A 111 0.03 17.03 -9.68
C GLY A 111 -1.40 16.66 -9.29
N SER A 112 -1.64 16.24 -8.04
CA SER A 112 -2.94 15.74 -7.60
C SER A 112 -3.97 16.86 -7.48
N CYS A 113 -5.10 16.68 -8.15
CA CYS A 113 -6.25 17.59 -8.06
C CYS A 113 -7.37 16.92 -7.26
N TRP A 114 -7.95 17.65 -6.31
CA TRP A 114 -8.95 17.13 -5.39
C TRP A 114 -10.30 17.80 -5.64
N SER A 115 -11.36 17.02 -5.58
CA SER A 115 -12.72 17.53 -5.68
C SER A 115 -12.97 18.53 -4.55
N GLN A 116 -13.47 19.70 -4.91
CA GLN A 116 -13.94 20.71 -3.96
C GLN A 116 -15.27 20.32 -3.32
N TYR A 117 -15.91 19.26 -3.82
CA TYR A 117 -17.19 18.79 -3.30
C TYR A 117 -17.00 18.01 -1.99
N CYS A 118 -17.53 18.56 -0.91
CA CYS A 118 -17.55 17.92 0.41
C CYS A 118 -18.85 17.13 0.59
N TYR A 119 -18.78 15.81 0.44
CA TYR A 119 -19.93 14.92 0.69
C TYR A 119 -20.33 14.93 2.17
N LYS A 120 -21.48 15.55 2.48
CA LYS A 120 -22.14 15.47 3.79
C LYS A 120 -23.15 14.32 3.84
N SER A 121 -22.74 13.10 3.47
CA SER A 121 -23.62 11.92 3.51
C SER A 121 -23.21 10.95 4.61
N ARG A 122 -24.13 10.06 5.01
CA ARG A 122 -23.83 8.94 5.93
C ARG A 122 -22.83 7.95 5.34
N THR A 123 -22.79 7.87 4.01
CA THR A 123 -21.90 7.01 3.23
C THR A 123 -21.03 7.86 2.29
N PRO A 124 -20.02 8.56 2.82
CA PRO A 124 -19.17 9.42 1.99
C PRO A 124 -18.38 8.58 1.00
N HIS A 125 -18.34 9.00 -0.27
CA HIS A 125 -17.61 8.28 -1.29
C HIS A 125 -16.10 8.37 -1.05
N GLY A 126 -15.54 9.59 -0.95
CA GLY A 126 -14.11 9.82 -0.68
C GLY A 126 -13.18 9.05 -1.62
N THR A 127 -11.87 9.13 -1.43
CA THR A 127 -10.92 8.28 -2.18
C THR A 127 -10.29 7.28 -1.25
N SER A 128 -10.42 5.98 -1.53
CA SER A 128 -9.76 4.94 -0.75
C SER A 128 -8.26 4.95 -0.96
N TYR A 129 -7.50 4.45 0.02
CA TYR A 129 -6.05 4.39 -0.13
C TYR A 129 -5.58 3.45 -1.25
N ILE A 130 -6.37 2.44 -1.62
CA ILE A 130 -6.05 1.62 -2.78
C ILE A 130 -6.22 2.42 -4.09
N GLU A 131 -7.27 3.24 -4.21
CA GLU A 131 -7.43 4.14 -5.37
C GLU A 131 -6.26 5.11 -5.48
N LEU A 132 -5.84 5.73 -4.36
CA LEU A 132 -4.68 6.64 -4.34
C LEU A 132 -3.38 5.92 -4.71
N LEU A 133 -3.16 4.74 -4.16
CA LEU A 133 -1.99 3.92 -4.45
C LEU A 133 -1.92 3.60 -5.94
N LEU A 134 -3.03 3.16 -6.52
CA LEU A 134 -3.08 2.80 -7.93
C LEU A 134 -2.89 4.01 -8.84
N ASP A 135 -3.47 5.17 -8.51
CA ASP A 135 -3.23 6.40 -9.29
C ASP A 135 -1.78 6.85 -9.23
N PHE A 136 -1.15 6.76 -8.04
CA PHE A 136 0.28 6.99 -7.89
C PHE A 136 1.11 6.04 -8.76
N VAL A 137 0.87 4.72 -8.66
CA VAL A 137 1.60 3.73 -9.47
C VAL A 137 1.42 4.02 -10.97
N PHE A 138 0.19 4.35 -11.37
CA PHE A 138 -0.15 4.63 -12.75
C PHE A 138 0.56 5.88 -13.29
N THR A 139 0.63 6.93 -12.49
CA THR A 139 1.17 8.24 -12.89
C THR A 139 2.69 8.29 -12.76
N ALA A 140 3.23 7.77 -11.66
CA ALA A 140 4.67 7.80 -11.37
C ALA A 140 5.42 6.63 -12.03
N GLY A 141 4.74 5.53 -12.36
CA GLY A 141 5.35 4.34 -12.94
C GLY A 141 6.23 3.55 -11.96
N ILE A 142 5.95 3.65 -10.65
CA ILE A 142 6.75 3.01 -9.59
C ILE A 142 5.83 2.29 -8.62
N CYS A 143 6.20 1.08 -8.25
CA CYS A 143 5.60 0.37 -7.12
C CYS A 143 6.19 0.86 -5.79
N PRO A 144 5.37 1.17 -4.77
CA PRO A 144 5.88 1.37 -3.44
C PRO A 144 6.67 0.16 -2.94
N PRO A 145 7.74 0.39 -2.17
CA PRO A 145 8.53 -0.68 -1.60
C PRO A 145 7.72 -1.52 -0.61
N ALA A 146 8.13 -2.78 -0.42
CA ALA A 146 7.54 -3.70 0.56
C ALA A 146 7.78 -3.26 2.01
N SER A 147 8.93 -2.63 2.30
CA SER A 147 9.27 -2.08 3.60
C SER A 147 10.28 -0.95 3.50
N LEU A 148 10.49 -0.24 4.61
CA LEU A 148 11.51 0.80 4.71
C LEU A 148 12.93 0.22 4.59
N GLU A 149 13.18 -0.94 5.22
CA GLU A 149 14.47 -1.61 5.17
C GLU A 149 14.79 -2.07 3.74
N ALA A 150 13.82 -2.70 3.08
CA ALA A 150 13.97 -3.14 1.69
C ALA A 150 14.26 -1.95 0.77
N ALA A 151 13.55 -0.83 0.95
CA ALA A 151 13.77 0.38 0.16
C ALA A 151 15.17 0.98 0.35
N GLY A 152 15.71 0.92 1.57
CA GLY A 152 17.02 1.49 1.91
C GLY A 152 18.20 0.73 1.31
N GLN A 153 18.03 -0.56 1.01
CA GLN A 153 19.04 -1.39 0.36
C GLN A 153 19.09 -1.18 -1.16
N MET A 154 18.03 -0.62 -1.74
CA MET A 154 17.90 -0.46 -3.19
C MET A 154 18.46 0.89 -3.65
N PRO A 155 19.42 0.90 -4.59
CA PRO A 155 19.95 2.15 -5.14
C PRO A 155 18.97 2.86 -6.07
N GLU A 156 18.12 2.11 -6.76
CA GLU A 156 17.14 2.60 -7.72
C GLU A 156 15.78 1.94 -7.47
N ALA A 157 14.73 2.45 -8.12
CA ALA A 157 13.42 1.83 -8.05
C ALA A 157 13.49 0.39 -8.60
N PRO A 158 12.95 -0.62 -7.89
CA PRO A 158 13.02 -2.01 -8.34
C PRO A 158 12.25 -2.19 -9.65
N GLU A 159 12.88 -2.87 -10.61
CA GLU A 159 12.26 -3.23 -11.90
C GLU A 159 11.26 -4.37 -11.73
N ASP A 160 11.59 -5.32 -10.87
CA ASP A 160 10.76 -6.45 -10.52
C ASP A 160 10.61 -6.56 -9.01
N LEU A 161 9.38 -6.71 -8.56
CA LEU A 161 9.09 -7.17 -7.20
C LEU A 161 9.23 -8.68 -7.21
N THR A 162 10.40 -9.17 -6.81
CA THR A 162 10.69 -10.61 -6.69
C THR A 162 9.97 -11.25 -5.49
N GLU A 163 9.56 -10.44 -4.51
CA GLU A 163 8.89 -10.90 -3.31
C GLU A 163 7.37 -10.68 -3.41
N PRO A 164 6.54 -11.63 -2.91
CA PRO A 164 5.10 -11.46 -2.85
C PRO A 164 4.76 -10.33 -1.87
N VAL A 165 4.30 -9.18 -2.40
CA VAL A 165 3.90 -8.04 -1.57
C VAL A 165 2.38 -8.00 -1.44
N ALA A 166 1.89 -7.95 -0.20
CA ALA A 166 0.47 -7.73 0.06
C ALA A 166 0.08 -6.29 -0.29
N VAL A 167 -1.06 -6.09 -0.96
CA VAL A 167 -1.60 -4.74 -1.30
C VAL A 167 -1.71 -3.86 -0.05
N ARG A 168 -2.12 -4.43 1.08
CA ARG A 168 -2.19 -3.73 2.37
C ARG A 168 -0.82 -3.18 2.81
N GLN A 169 0.25 -3.92 2.59
CA GLN A 169 1.60 -3.51 2.95
C GLN A 169 2.05 -2.34 2.06
N MET A 170 1.81 -2.42 0.75
CA MET A 170 2.10 -1.32 -0.19
C MET A 170 1.35 -0.04 0.20
N ILE A 171 0.06 -0.16 0.54
CA ILE A 171 -0.76 0.95 1.05
C ILE A 171 -0.14 1.56 2.30
N ASN A 172 0.30 0.72 3.26
CA ASN A 172 0.92 1.21 4.49
C ASN A 172 2.20 1.98 4.21
N CYS A 173 3.11 1.45 3.40
CA CYS A 173 4.38 2.11 3.04
C CYS A 173 4.11 3.44 2.32
N PHE A 174 3.21 3.44 1.35
CA PHE A 174 2.76 4.64 0.64
C PHE A 174 2.23 5.71 1.61
N VAL A 175 1.27 5.35 2.48
CA VAL A 175 0.68 6.28 3.44
C VAL A 175 1.69 6.79 4.46
N GLN A 176 2.62 5.95 4.92
CA GLN A 176 3.68 6.37 5.84
C GLN A 176 4.65 7.35 5.17
N ALA A 177 5.01 7.13 3.90
CA ALA A 177 5.86 8.04 3.14
C ALA A 177 5.20 9.40 2.96
N VAL A 178 3.93 9.44 2.54
CA VAL A 178 3.21 10.70 2.39
C VAL A 178 3.10 11.46 3.72
N ARG A 179 2.77 10.78 4.82
CA ARG A 179 2.73 11.41 6.16
C ARG A 179 4.10 11.90 6.63
N GLN A 180 5.19 11.26 6.22
CA GLN A 180 6.52 11.76 6.54
C GLN A 180 6.81 13.03 5.74
N LEU A 181 6.50 13.05 4.44
CA LEU A 181 6.67 14.25 3.61
C LEU A 181 5.81 15.42 4.10
N GLU A 182 4.56 15.17 4.48
CA GLU A 182 3.67 16.16 5.10
C GLU A 182 4.29 16.78 6.37
N ARG A 183 4.86 15.95 7.25
CA ARG A 183 5.54 16.43 8.47
C ARG A 183 6.80 17.23 8.18
N LEU A 184 7.62 16.79 7.23
CA LEU A 184 8.90 17.42 6.91
C LEU A 184 8.71 18.75 6.15
N SER A 185 7.76 18.78 5.22
CA SER A 185 7.45 19.97 4.42
C SER A 185 6.57 20.98 5.16
N ARG A 186 5.85 20.56 6.20
CA ARG A 186 4.83 21.36 6.92
C ARG A 186 3.67 21.84 6.03
N HIS A 187 3.53 21.28 4.84
CA HIS A 187 2.40 21.52 3.97
C HIS A 187 1.39 20.39 4.11
N LYS A 188 0.10 20.72 4.15
CA LYS A 188 -0.94 19.72 3.94
C LYS A 188 -0.81 19.24 2.50
N VAL A 189 -0.59 17.93 2.29
CA VAL A 189 -0.29 17.38 0.94
C VAL A 189 -1.46 16.63 0.30
N TRP A 190 -2.39 16.14 1.12
CA TRP A 190 -3.63 15.50 0.65
C TRP A 190 -4.78 15.61 1.67
N PRO A 191 -6.05 15.32 1.29
CA PRO A 191 -7.22 15.55 2.12
C PRO A 191 -7.20 14.76 3.44
N LEU A 192 -8.07 15.16 4.37
CA LEU A 192 -8.10 14.55 5.70
C LEU A 192 -8.45 13.07 5.62
N ARG A 193 -7.76 12.29 6.45
CA ARG A 193 -8.01 10.85 6.59
C ARG A 193 -9.45 10.59 7.04
N ARG A 194 -10.09 9.64 6.38
CA ARG A 194 -11.39 9.05 6.77
C ARG A 194 -11.23 7.57 7.08
N LYS A 195 -11.85 7.14 8.19
CA LYS A 195 -11.85 5.73 8.60
C LYS A 195 -12.76 4.85 7.73
N LYS A 196 -13.80 5.44 7.13
CA LYS A 196 -14.78 4.76 6.29
C LYS A 196 -15.02 5.61 5.04
N VAL A 197 -14.70 5.06 3.89
CA VAL A 197 -15.02 5.57 2.55
C VAL A 197 -15.72 4.47 1.75
N PHE A 198 -16.70 4.85 0.95
CA PHE A 198 -17.61 3.93 0.29
C PHE A 198 -17.57 4.02 -1.25
N ALA A 199 -16.53 4.64 -1.82
CA ALA A 199 -16.36 4.73 -3.28
C ALA A 199 -16.41 3.36 -3.99
N LEU A 200 -15.80 2.34 -3.41
CA LEU A 200 -15.74 1.00 -4.02
C LEU A 200 -17.08 0.25 -4.05
N ARG A 201 -18.13 0.76 -3.38
CA ARG A 201 -19.48 0.19 -3.47
C ARG A 201 -20.03 0.23 -4.88
N ALA A 202 -19.69 1.28 -5.64
CA ALA A 202 -20.09 1.39 -7.05
C ALA A 202 -19.47 0.28 -7.92
N LEU A 203 -18.42 -0.37 -7.44
CA LEU A 203 -17.76 -1.53 -8.06
C LEU A 203 -18.17 -2.86 -7.44
N GLY A 204 -19.15 -2.88 -6.53
CA GLY A 204 -19.66 -4.11 -5.90
C GLY A 204 -18.95 -4.50 -4.60
N PHE A 205 -18.03 -3.67 -4.09
CA PHE A 205 -17.37 -3.91 -2.80
C PHE A 205 -18.10 -3.17 -1.68
N GLU A 206 -18.96 -3.88 -0.95
CA GLU A 206 -19.86 -3.29 0.07
C GLU A 206 -19.14 -2.73 1.31
N GLU A 207 -18.00 -3.34 1.65
CA GLU A 207 -17.20 -3.00 2.81
C GLU A 207 -16.55 -1.61 2.69
N PRO A 208 -16.65 -0.76 3.72
CA PRO A 208 -15.91 0.50 3.74
C PRO A 208 -14.40 0.27 3.75
N ARG A 209 -13.67 1.12 3.04
CA ARG A 209 -12.21 1.17 3.11
C ARG A 209 -11.74 2.39 3.92
N ILE A 210 -10.45 2.41 4.25
CA ILE A 210 -9.78 3.59 4.79
C ILE A 210 -9.31 4.44 3.60
N GLY A 211 -9.41 5.75 3.73
CA GLY A 211 -9.11 6.67 2.65
C GLY A 211 -8.98 8.12 3.10
N VAL A 212 -9.24 9.02 2.17
CA VAL A 212 -9.34 10.47 2.37
C VAL A 212 -10.72 10.97 1.98
N GLU A 213 -11.11 12.14 2.50
CA GLU A 213 -12.49 12.64 2.37
C GLU A 213 -12.87 13.15 0.98
N SER A 214 -11.92 13.72 0.23
CA SER A 214 -12.18 14.25 -1.11
C SER A 214 -11.90 13.20 -2.18
N ARG A 215 -12.60 13.31 -3.31
CA ARG A 215 -12.33 12.54 -4.52
C ARG A 215 -11.09 13.05 -5.24
N LEU A 216 -10.19 12.15 -5.64
CA LEU A 216 -9.05 12.45 -6.49
C LEU A 216 -9.53 12.56 -7.95
N GLN A 217 -9.02 13.54 -8.70
CA GLN A 217 -9.16 13.54 -10.15
C GLN A 217 -8.26 12.45 -10.75
N LEU A 218 -8.85 11.36 -11.21
CA LEU A 218 -8.10 10.24 -11.77
C LEU A 218 -7.55 10.60 -13.15
N SER A 219 -6.26 10.34 -13.37
CA SER A 219 -5.60 10.69 -14.64
C SER A 219 -6.08 9.84 -15.82
N ARG A 220 -6.27 8.53 -15.58
CA ARG A 220 -6.73 7.53 -16.55
C ARG A 220 -7.80 6.62 -15.93
N PRO A 221 -9.03 7.14 -15.80
CA PRO A 221 -10.07 6.52 -14.97
C PRO A 221 -10.43 5.08 -15.39
N MET A 222 -10.50 4.80 -16.69
CA MET A 222 -10.94 3.50 -17.19
C MET A 222 -9.90 2.39 -16.95
N GLU A 223 -8.63 2.69 -17.25
CA GLU A 223 -7.51 1.77 -17.04
C GLU A 223 -7.27 1.54 -15.54
N LEU A 224 -7.33 2.61 -14.74
CA LEU A 224 -7.18 2.52 -13.30
C LEU A 224 -8.29 1.68 -12.67
N GLY A 225 -9.55 1.91 -13.08
CA GLY A 225 -10.67 1.12 -12.59
C GLY A 225 -10.58 -0.36 -12.97
N SER A 226 -10.07 -0.67 -14.17
CA SER A 226 -9.82 -2.06 -14.59
C SER A 226 -8.73 -2.73 -13.75
N MET A 227 -7.62 -2.02 -13.49
CA MET A 227 -6.54 -2.47 -12.60
C MET A 227 -7.03 -2.62 -11.15
N LEU A 228 -7.88 -1.71 -10.68
CA LEU A 228 -8.48 -1.75 -9.35
C LEU A 228 -9.38 -2.97 -9.17
N LEU A 229 -10.25 -3.26 -10.14
CA LEU A 229 -11.09 -4.47 -10.11
C LEU A 229 -10.24 -5.74 -10.05
N ARG A 230 -9.22 -5.87 -10.90
CA ARG A 230 -8.30 -7.01 -10.88
C ARG A 230 -7.60 -7.16 -9.53
N THR A 231 -7.00 -6.07 -9.03
CA THR A 231 -6.30 -6.05 -7.74
C THR A 231 -7.21 -6.47 -6.59
N LEU A 232 -8.46 -6.00 -6.59
CA LEU A 232 -9.43 -6.32 -5.55
C LEU A 232 -9.98 -7.75 -5.64
N HIS A 233 -10.23 -8.26 -6.85
CA HIS A 233 -10.74 -9.62 -7.05
C HIS A 233 -9.66 -10.69 -6.83
N GLU A 234 -8.45 -10.47 -7.33
CA GLU A 234 -7.32 -11.37 -7.14
C GLU A 234 -6.79 -11.32 -5.70
N GLY A 235 -7.07 -10.24 -4.96
CA GLY A 235 -6.56 -10.03 -3.60
C GLY A 235 -5.03 -9.91 -3.55
N SER A 236 -4.39 -9.65 -4.70
CA SER A 236 -2.95 -9.71 -4.89
C SER A 236 -2.43 -8.39 -5.48
N ALA A 237 -1.14 -8.10 -5.27
CA ALA A 237 -0.48 -6.97 -5.93
C ALA A 237 -0.06 -7.28 -7.38
N GLN A 238 -0.34 -8.48 -7.90
CA GLN A 238 0.22 -8.95 -9.18
C GLN A 238 -0.16 -8.02 -10.34
N ALA A 239 -1.42 -7.59 -10.42
CA ALA A 239 -1.88 -6.65 -11.44
C ALA A 239 -1.10 -5.31 -11.42
N ILE A 240 -0.67 -4.87 -10.24
CA ILE A 240 0.14 -3.66 -10.05
C ILE A 240 1.57 -3.90 -10.56
N VAL A 241 2.16 -5.04 -10.20
CA VAL A 241 3.51 -5.44 -10.63
C VAL A 241 3.59 -5.60 -12.14
N ASP A 242 2.62 -6.31 -12.74
CA ASP A 242 2.56 -6.54 -14.18
C ASP A 242 2.44 -5.23 -14.96
N PHE A 243 1.67 -4.27 -14.44
CA PHE A 243 1.54 -2.95 -15.04
C PHE A 243 2.88 -2.19 -15.06
N VAL A 244 3.58 -2.13 -13.92
CA VAL A 244 4.87 -1.44 -13.83
C VAL A 244 5.92 -2.10 -14.73
N ARG A 245 5.96 -3.44 -14.76
CA ARG A 245 6.84 -4.19 -15.66
C ARG A 245 6.56 -3.85 -17.13
N GLY A 246 5.29 -3.75 -17.52
CA GLY A 246 4.86 -3.45 -18.88
C GLY A 246 5.17 -2.02 -19.34
N LEU A 247 5.36 -1.06 -18.43
CA LEU A 247 5.64 0.33 -18.79
C LEU A 247 7.02 0.53 -19.40
N GLY A 248 8.02 -0.27 -19.02
CA GLY A 248 9.42 -0.18 -19.49
C GLY A 248 10.11 1.18 -19.25
N LYS A 249 9.45 2.11 -18.53
CA LYS A 249 9.95 3.46 -18.25
C LYS A 249 10.49 3.52 -16.83
N LYS A 250 11.76 3.89 -16.72
CA LYS A 250 12.39 4.21 -15.44
C LYS A 250 12.13 5.69 -15.13
N PRO A 251 11.59 6.02 -13.96
CA PRO A 251 11.77 7.37 -13.42
C PRO A 251 13.27 7.57 -13.26
N HIS A 252 13.85 8.59 -13.89
CA HIS A 252 15.25 8.91 -13.70
C HIS A 252 15.46 9.42 -12.27
N PRO A 253 16.09 8.67 -11.37
CA PRO A 253 16.34 9.18 -10.04
C PRO A 253 17.38 10.30 -10.15
N ASP A 254 17.27 11.34 -9.33
CA ASP A 254 18.37 12.27 -9.13
C ASP A 254 19.52 11.48 -8.46
N ILE A 255 20.45 11.00 -9.28
CA ILE A 255 21.57 10.15 -8.87
C ILE A 255 22.41 10.86 -7.80
N SER A 256 22.53 12.19 -7.89
CA SER A 256 23.28 12.98 -6.92
C SER A 256 22.59 12.98 -5.55
N LEU A 257 21.28 13.12 -5.53
CA LEU A 257 20.46 13.12 -4.32
C LEU A 257 20.44 11.74 -3.69
N GLN A 258 20.24 10.70 -4.51
CA GLN A 258 20.25 9.31 -4.07
C GLN A 258 21.58 8.92 -3.41
N LYS A 259 22.71 9.24 -4.06
CA LYS A 259 24.05 8.99 -3.49
C LYS A 259 24.28 9.75 -2.18
N THR A 260 23.78 10.99 -2.09
CA THR A 260 23.90 11.79 -0.86
C THR A 260 23.08 11.15 0.28
N TRP A 261 21.86 10.73 -0.02
CA TRP A 261 20.96 10.09 0.94
C TRP A 261 21.50 8.74 1.45
N GLN A 262 22.08 7.93 0.56
CA GLN A 262 22.69 6.63 0.92
C GLN A 262 23.88 6.75 1.86
N ARG A 263 24.65 7.84 1.77
CA ARG A 263 25.80 8.10 2.66
C ARG A 263 25.37 8.53 4.07
N GLN A 264 24.13 8.98 4.24
CA GLN A 264 23.62 9.47 5.52
C GLN A 264 23.04 8.32 6.34
N THR A 265 23.35 8.30 7.63
CA THR A 265 22.74 7.34 8.57
C THR A 265 21.33 7.78 8.95
N ALA A 266 20.53 6.87 9.50
CA ALA A 266 19.20 7.21 10.03
C ALA A 266 19.24 8.32 11.10
N SER A 267 20.32 8.37 11.90
CA SER A 267 20.54 9.42 12.90
C SER A 267 20.76 10.79 12.26
N ASP A 268 21.55 10.85 11.18
CA ASP A 268 21.80 12.08 10.44
C ASP A 268 20.49 12.63 9.85
N ARG A 269 19.69 11.75 9.22
CA ARG A 269 18.39 12.12 8.66
C ARG A 269 17.43 12.62 9.74
N ALA A 270 17.39 11.97 10.90
CA ALA A 270 16.59 12.41 12.04
C ALA A 270 17.06 13.76 12.60
N LYS A 271 18.37 14.06 12.56
CA LYS A 271 18.91 15.38 12.94
C LYS A 271 18.47 16.45 11.96
N ILE A 272 18.56 16.21 10.64
CA ILE A 272 18.08 17.13 9.60
C ILE A 272 16.58 17.36 9.75
N GLY A 273 15.79 16.30 9.89
CA GLY A 273 14.35 16.38 10.11
C GLY A 273 13.98 17.24 11.32
N ARG A 274 14.69 17.07 12.45
CA ARG A 274 14.47 17.90 13.65
C ARG A 274 14.78 19.38 13.42
N MET A 275 15.78 19.71 12.58
CA MET A 275 16.11 21.09 12.24
C MET A 275 15.02 21.73 11.36
N LEU A 276 14.40 20.96 10.47
CA LEU A 276 13.30 21.41 9.61
C LEU A 276 11.97 21.56 10.36
N THR A 277 11.77 20.78 11.42
CA THR A 277 10.55 20.81 12.24
C THR A 277 10.60 21.79 13.41
N LYS A 278 11.74 22.46 13.66
CA LYS A 278 11.83 23.61 14.59
C LYS A 278 11.40 24.91 13.94
#